data_AF-A0A1U8D3G8-F1
#
_entry.id   AF-A0A1U8D3G8-F1
#
_cell.length_a   1.000
_cell.length_b   1.000
_cell.length_c   1.000
_cell.angle_alpha   90.00
_cell.angle_beta   90.00
_cell.angle_gamma   90.00
#
_symmetry.space_group_name_H-M   'P 1'
#
loop_
_entity.id
_entity.type
_entity.pdbx_description
1 polymer ?
#
loop_
_entity_poly.entity_id
_entity_poly.type
_entity_poly.pdbx_seq_one_letter_code
_entity_poly.pdbx_strand_id
1 'polypeptide(L)'
;ADYLQPKLLGILAFFNMQLLSSSVGIEDKKMALNSLMSLMKLMGPKHVSSVRVKMMTTLRTGLRFKDDFPELCCRAWDCFVRCLDHAYLGPLLSHVIVALLPLIHMQPKETAAIFHYLIIENRDAVQDFLHEIYFLPDHPELEKIKAVLQEYRK
;
A
#
# COMPACT_ATOMS: atom_id res chain seq x y z
N ALA A 1 5.71 -1.35 20.98
CA ALA A 1 4.85 -2.08 20.03
C ALA A 1 4.13 -3.27 20.69
N ASP A 2 4.82 -4.10 21.47
CA ASP A 2 4.25 -5.34 22.04
C ASP A 2 2.98 -5.14 22.87
N TYR A 3 2.89 -4.05 23.65
CA TYR A 3 1.68 -3.71 24.42
C TYR A 3 0.43 -3.51 23.53
N LEU A 4 0.60 -2.99 22.32
CA LEU A 4 -0.51 -2.71 21.40
C LEU A 4 -0.83 -3.90 20.49
N GLN A 5 0.11 -4.82 20.28
CA GLN A 5 -0.06 -5.99 19.40
C GLN A 5 -1.38 -6.75 19.61
N PRO A 6 -1.79 -7.16 20.83
CA PRO A 6 -3.02 -7.92 21.01
C PRO A 6 -4.29 -7.13 20.66
N LYS A 7 -4.21 -5.79 20.66
CA LYS A 7 -5.33 -4.88 20.36
C LYS A 7 -5.34 -4.41 18.91
N LEU A 8 -4.29 -4.72 18.14
CA LEU A 8 -4.07 -4.14 16.81
C LEU A 8 -5.21 -4.42 15.84
N LEU A 9 -5.76 -5.64 15.84
CA LEU A 9 -6.91 -5.98 14.99
C LEU A 9 -8.16 -5.16 15.33
N GLY A 10 -8.41 -4.88 16.61
CA GLY A 10 -9.51 -4.03 17.06
C GLY A 10 -9.31 -2.58 16.65
N ILE A 11 -8.08 -2.07 16.79
CA ILE A 11 -7.71 -0.73 16.34
C ILE A 11 -7.91 -0.58 14.82
N LEU A 12 -7.52 -1.58 14.03
CA LEU A 12 -7.74 -1.57 12.58
C LEU A 12 -9.23 -1.65 12.22
N ALA A 13 -10.03 -2.40 12.97
CA ALA A 13 -11.47 -2.41 12.79
C ALA A 13 -12.08 -1.02 13.03
N PHE A 14 -11.61 -0.30 14.05
CA PHE A 14 -12.01 1.09 14.31
C PHE A 14 -11.67 2.03 13.15
N PHE A 15 -10.42 2.00 12.65
CA PHE A 15 -10.04 2.80 11.47
C PHE A 15 -10.92 2.50 10.27
N ASN A 16 -11.21 1.22 10.02
CA ASN A 16 -12.06 0.82 8.91
C ASN A 16 -13.50 1.37 9.06
N MET A 17 -14.05 1.33 10.28
CA MET A 17 -15.36 1.91 10.58
C MET A 17 -15.37 3.43 10.35
N GLN A 18 -14.34 4.16 10.79
CA GLN A 18 -14.22 5.61 10.57
C GLN A 18 -14.20 5.96 9.08
N LEU A 19 -13.43 5.22 8.28
CA LEU A 19 -13.36 5.45 6.84
C LEU A 19 -14.67 5.11 6.13
N LEU A 20 -15.38 4.06 6.55
CA LEU A 20 -16.65 3.63 5.96
C LEU A 20 -17.85 4.50 6.35
N SER A 21 -17.84 5.08 7.55
CA SER A 21 -18.99 5.82 8.06
C SER A 21 -19.29 7.05 7.20
N SER A 22 -20.56 7.24 6.85
CA SER A 22 -21.05 8.45 6.18
C SER A 22 -21.21 9.64 7.12
N SER A 23 -21.28 9.40 8.44
CA SER A 23 -21.40 10.46 9.45
C SER A 23 -20.07 11.13 9.78
N VAL A 24 -18.95 10.55 9.34
CA VAL A 24 -17.59 11.06 9.60
C VAL A 24 -17.19 11.99 8.46
N GLY A 25 -16.78 13.21 8.80
CA GLY A 25 -16.38 14.22 7.82
C GLY A 25 -15.07 13.87 7.09
N ILE A 26 -14.84 14.47 5.93
CA ILE A 26 -13.66 14.19 5.11
C ILE A 26 -12.34 14.50 5.83
N GLU A 27 -12.29 15.55 6.64
CA GLU A 27 -11.11 15.92 7.42
C GLU A 27 -10.80 14.90 8.52
N ASP A 28 -11.82 14.36 9.19
CA ASP A 28 -11.64 13.27 10.16
C ASP A 28 -11.13 11.99 9.48
N LYS A 29 -11.57 11.72 8.24
CA LYS A 29 -11.05 10.59 7.45
C LYS A 29 -9.58 10.80 7.06
N LYS A 30 -9.17 12.02 6.70
CA LYS A 30 -7.75 12.37 6.50
C LYS A 30 -6.95 12.17 7.79
N MET A 31 -7.48 12.60 8.93
CA MET A 31 -6.83 12.44 10.22
C MET A 31 -6.71 10.95 10.60
N ALA A 32 -7.73 10.15 10.33
CA ALA A 32 -7.72 8.70 10.53
C ALA A 32 -6.62 8.03 9.70
N LEU A 33 -6.48 8.39 8.42
CA LEU A 33 -5.45 7.82 7.55
C LEU A 33 -4.03 8.25 7.96
N ASN A 34 -3.84 9.50 8.39
CA ASN A 34 -2.57 9.95 8.99
C ASN A 34 -2.24 9.21 10.27
N SER A 35 -3.22 9.01 11.15
CA SER A 35 -3.05 8.26 12.41
C SER A 35 -2.72 6.79 12.15
N LEU A 36 -3.31 6.18 11.12
CA LEU A 36 -2.97 4.83 10.68
C LEU A 36 -1.51 4.73 10.24
N MET A 37 -0.99 5.71 9.49
CA MET A 37 0.43 5.75 9.13
C MET A 37 1.35 5.86 10.35
N SER A 38 1.03 6.75 11.29
CA SER A 38 1.79 6.87 12.54
C SER A 38 1.77 5.57 13.34
N LEU A 39 0.62 4.89 13.36
CA LEU A 39 0.51 3.57 14.00
C LEU A 39 1.39 2.53 13.30
N MET A 40 1.40 2.46 11.96
CA MET A 40 2.26 1.53 11.23
C MET A 40 3.74 1.73 11.59
N LYS A 41 4.20 2.99 11.60
CA LYS A 41 5.58 3.33 11.98
C LYS A 41 5.89 2.97 13.43
N LEU A 42 4.95 3.21 14.36
CA LEU A 42 5.11 2.87 15.77
C LEU A 42 5.14 1.35 16.01
N MET A 43 4.31 0.60 15.28
CA MET A 43 4.22 -0.85 15.41
C MET A 43 5.40 -1.57 14.77
N GLY A 44 5.94 -1.02 13.68
CA GLY A 44 7.11 -1.57 13.00
C GLY A 44 6.83 -2.88 12.23
N PRO A 45 7.84 -3.38 11.48
CA PRO A 45 7.64 -4.40 10.46
C PRO A 45 7.02 -5.71 10.94
N LYS A 46 7.54 -6.27 12.03
CA LYS A 46 7.04 -7.51 12.64
C LYS A 46 5.54 -7.47 12.92
N HIS A 47 5.08 -6.39 13.58
CA HIS A 47 3.69 -6.31 14.01
C HIS A 47 2.76 -5.88 12.88
N VAL A 48 3.17 -4.98 11.99
CA VAL A 48 2.40 -4.62 10.80
C VAL A 48 2.20 -5.84 9.90
N SER A 49 3.27 -6.61 9.65
CA SER A 49 3.24 -7.82 8.84
C SER A 49 2.31 -8.90 9.39
N SER A 50 2.22 -9.01 10.73
CA SER A 50 1.32 -9.98 11.38
C SER A 50 -0.16 -9.72 11.09
N VAL A 51 -0.54 -8.48 10.79
CA VAL A 51 -1.93 -8.07 10.47
C VAL A 51 -2.07 -7.53 9.04
N ARG A 52 -1.11 -7.81 8.16
CA ARG A 52 -0.99 -7.24 6.80
C ARG A 52 -2.27 -7.29 5.97
N VAL A 53 -3.04 -8.39 6.07
CA VAL A 53 -4.30 -8.54 5.32
C VAL A 53 -5.32 -7.51 5.78
N LYS A 54 -5.49 -7.34 7.10
CA LYS A 54 -6.42 -6.36 7.68
C LYS A 54 -5.96 -4.93 7.38
N MET A 55 -4.65 -4.67 7.47
CA MET A 55 -4.05 -3.38 7.13
C MET A 55 -4.35 -3.02 5.67
N MET A 56 -4.12 -3.95 4.76
CA MET A 56 -4.41 -3.79 3.33
C MET A 56 -5.90 -3.54 3.09
N THR A 57 -6.81 -4.27 3.76
CA THR A 57 -8.25 -4.01 3.68
C THR A 57 -8.59 -2.56 4.08
N THR A 58 -8.06 -2.09 5.21
CA THR A 58 -8.29 -0.71 5.68
C THR A 58 -7.75 0.34 4.71
N LEU A 59 -6.56 0.12 4.15
CA LEU A 59 -5.97 1.01 3.14
C LEU A 59 -6.77 1.02 1.83
N ARG A 60 -7.29 -0.13 1.39
CA ARG A 60 -8.21 -0.20 0.24
C ARG A 60 -9.50 0.57 0.49
N THR A 61 -10.02 0.55 1.72
CA THR A 61 -11.14 1.42 2.09
C THR A 61 -10.77 2.90 2.01
N GLY A 62 -9.54 3.27 2.40
CA GLY A 62 -9.01 4.63 2.24
C GLY A 62 -8.94 5.10 0.78
N LEU A 63 -8.69 4.19 -0.17
CA LEU A 63 -8.65 4.51 -1.61
C LEU A 63 -9.99 5.00 -2.19
N ARG A 64 -11.10 4.86 -1.45
CA ARG A 64 -12.39 5.47 -1.83
C ARG A 64 -12.33 7.00 -1.89
N PHE A 65 -11.34 7.60 -1.23
CA PHE A 65 -11.14 9.06 -1.13
C PHE A 65 -9.94 9.53 -1.96
N LYS A 66 -9.52 8.73 -2.95
CA LYS A 66 -8.43 9.11 -3.86
C LYS A 66 -8.72 10.41 -4.61
N ASP A 67 -9.97 10.74 -4.87
CA ASP A 67 -10.35 11.99 -5.55
C ASP A 67 -10.27 13.21 -4.60
N ASP A 68 -10.43 13.00 -3.29
CA ASP A 68 -10.37 14.06 -2.26
C ASP A 68 -8.93 14.32 -1.76
N PHE A 69 -8.13 13.26 -1.60
CA PHE A 69 -6.76 13.35 -1.07
C PHE A 69 -5.81 12.28 -1.65
N PRO A 70 -5.54 12.31 -2.96
CA PRO A 70 -4.76 11.28 -3.65
C PRO A 70 -3.33 11.12 -3.14
N GLU A 71 -2.66 12.23 -2.79
CA GLU A 71 -1.31 12.22 -2.23
C GLU A 71 -1.26 11.46 -0.89
N LEU A 72 -2.24 11.68 -0.02
CA LEU A 72 -2.32 11.01 1.27
C LEU A 72 -2.56 9.51 1.10
N CYS A 73 -3.38 9.11 0.12
CA CYS A 73 -3.55 7.71 -0.26
C CYS A 73 -2.20 7.09 -0.66
N CYS A 74 -1.44 7.72 -1.56
CA CYS A 74 -0.13 7.23 -1.98
C CYS A 74 0.82 7.09 -0.79
N ARG A 75 0.92 8.12 0.06
CA ARG A 75 1.76 8.11 1.26
C ARG A 75 1.39 7.00 2.25
N ALA A 76 0.10 6.71 2.41
CA ALA A 76 -0.35 5.65 3.30
C ALA A 76 0.07 4.26 2.78
N TRP A 77 -0.04 4.03 1.48
CA TRP A 77 0.41 2.78 0.86
C TRP A 77 1.93 2.65 0.79
N ASP A 78 2.67 3.73 0.52
CA ASP A 78 4.13 3.75 0.59
C ASP A 78 4.60 3.41 2.01
N CYS A 79 4.00 4.03 3.03
CA CYS A 79 4.26 3.72 4.44
C CYS A 79 4.00 2.24 4.74
N PHE A 80 2.90 1.67 4.24
CA PHE A 80 2.57 0.27 4.44
C PHE A 80 3.60 -0.67 3.85
N VAL A 81 3.95 -0.53 2.56
CA VAL A 81 4.92 -1.44 1.92
C VAL A 81 6.30 -1.36 2.56
N ARG A 82 6.71 -0.17 3.03
CA ARG A 82 7.98 0.03 3.76
C ARG A 82 7.93 -0.48 5.20
N CYS A 83 6.75 -0.71 5.76
CA CYS A 83 6.54 -1.30 7.08
C CYS A 83 6.23 -2.80 7.00
N LEU A 84 6.47 -3.46 5.88
CA LEU A 84 6.36 -4.92 5.78
C LEU A 84 7.72 -5.58 5.94
N ASP A 85 7.73 -6.78 6.52
CA ASP A 85 8.88 -7.67 6.41
C ASP A 85 9.02 -8.10 4.94
N HIS A 86 10.26 -8.16 4.46
CA HIS A 86 10.58 -8.42 3.04
C HIS A 86 9.92 -9.71 2.52
N ALA A 87 9.80 -10.74 3.37
CA ALA A 87 9.14 -12.00 3.05
C ALA A 87 7.66 -11.87 2.65
N TYR A 88 7.00 -10.74 2.97
CA TYR A 88 5.61 -10.48 2.61
C TYR A 88 5.44 -9.54 1.42
N LEU A 89 6.52 -8.95 0.89
CA LEU A 89 6.43 -8.06 -0.28
C LEU A 89 5.99 -8.84 -1.53
N GLY A 90 6.63 -9.97 -1.82
CA GLY A 90 6.29 -10.83 -2.95
C GLY A 90 4.83 -11.30 -2.94
N PRO A 91 4.36 -11.98 -1.87
CA PRO A 91 2.97 -12.44 -1.78
C PRO A 91 1.89 -11.36 -1.86
N LEU A 92 2.23 -10.09 -1.58
CA LEU A 92 1.31 -8.96 -1.67
C LEU A 92 1.47 -8.13 -2.94
N LEU A 93 2.47 -8.42 -3.77
CA LEU A 93 2.88 -7.59 -4.90
C LEU A 93 1.71 -7.30 -5.84
N SER A 94 1.10 -8.34 -6.42
CA SER A 94 -0.02 -8.23 -7.36
C SER A 94 -1.21 -7.46 -6.74
N HIS A 95 -1.49 -7.70 -5.47
CA HIS A 95 -2.57 -7.03 -4.74
C HIS A 95 -2.32 -5.53 -4.55
N VAL A 96 -1.08 -5.13 -4.25
CA VAL A 96 -0.68 -3.72 -4.09
C VAL A 96 -0.68 -3.01 -5.44
N ILE A 97 -0.09 -3.62 -6.47
CA ILE A 97 -0.09 -3.05 -7.83
C ILE A 97 -1.53 -2.78 -8.28
N VAL A 98 -2.41 -3.77 -8.22
CA VAL A 98 -3.82 -3.61 -8.65
C VAL A 98 -4.56 -2.55 -7.84
N ALA A 99 -4.30 -2.45 -6.53
CA ALA A 99 -4.94 -1.43 -5.69
C ALA A 99 -4.52 0.00 -6.08
N LEU A 100 -3.25 0.18 -6.44
CA LEU A 100 -2.66 1.48 -6.71
C LEU A 100 -2.70 1.88 -8.18
N LEU A 101 -2.96 0.95 -9.10
CA LEU A 101 -3.09 1.25 -10.54
C LEU A 101 -3.98 2.47 -10.83
N PRO A 102 -5.16 2.64 -10.22
CA PRO A 102 -5.99 3.83 -10.47
C PRO A 102 -5.33 5.16 -10.07
N LEU A 103 -4.37 5.15 -9.15
CA LEU A 103 -3.66 6.36 -8.71
C LEU A 103 -2.57 6.80 -9.69
N ILE A 104 -2.14 5.96 -10.64
CA ILE A 104 -1.09 6.36 -11.61
C ILE A 104 -1.52 7.57 -12.44
N HIS A 105 -2.81 7.73 -12.72
CA HIS A 105 -3.33 8.87 -13.48
C HIS A 105 -3.49 10.14 -12.66
N MET A 106 -3.45 10.03 -11.32
CA MET A 106 -3.68 11.15 -10.39
C MET A 106 -2.38 11.61 -9.71
N GLN A 107 -1.53 10.65 -9.34
CA GLN A 107 -0.26 10.81 -8.64
C GLN A 107 0.78 9.88 -9.29
N PRO A 108 1.19 10.19 -10.54
CA PRO A 108 2.03 9.31 -11.33
C PRO A 108 3.39 9.04 -10.71
N LYS A 109 4.03 10.08 -10.16
CA LYS A 109 5.39 9.99 -9.59
C LYS A 109 5.40 9.18 -8.30
N GLU A 110 4.44 9.44 -7.44
CA GLU A 110 4.28 8.80 -6.14
C GLU A 110 3.89 7.32 -6.32
N THR A 111 2.97 7.04 -7.22
CA THR A 111 2.55 5.65 -7.53
C THR A 111 3.71 4.87 -8.17
N ALA A 112 4.41 5.47 -9.13
CA ALA A 112 5.58 4.85 -9.76
C ALA A 112 6.72 4.63 -8.75
N ALA A 113 6.93 5.53 -7.79
CA ALA A 113 7.93 5.35 -6.73
C ALA A 113 7.62 4.13 -5.84
N ILE A 114 6.34 3.89 -5.51
CA ILE A 114 5.94 2.69 -4.77
C ILE A 114 6.23 1.43 -5.60
N PHE A 115 5.92 1.45 -6.90
CA PHE A 115 6.17 0.31 -7.78
C PHE A 115 7.67 0.07 -7.99
N HIS A 116 8.46 1.13 -8.09
CA HIS A 116 9.92 1.07 -8.17
C HIS A 116 10.50 0.42 -6.90
N TYR A 117 10.06 0.86 -5.72
CA TYR A 117 10.46 0.25 -4.45
C TYR A 117 10.16 -1.26 -4.45
N LEU A 118 8.96 -1.66 -4.84
CA LEU A 118 8.55 -3.07 -4.83
C LEU A 118 9.33 -3.93 -5.84
N ILE A 119 9.42 -3.48 -7.10
CA ILE A 119 9.87 -4.33 -8.22
C ILE A 119 11.38 -4.23 -8.44
N ILE A 120 11.96 -3.05 -8.22
CA ILE A 120 13.36 -2.77 -8.55
C ILE A 120 14.23 -2.84 -7.30
N GLU A 121 13.86 -2.13 -6.23
CA GLU A 121 14.67 -2.08 -5.01
C GLU A 121 14.58 -3.38 -4.20
N ASN A 122 13.43 -4.07 -4.24
CA ASN A 122 13.19 -5.33 -3.52
C ASN A 122 13.14 -6.55 -4.45
N ARG A 123 13.82 -6.48 -5.61
CA ARG A 123 13.82 -7.49 -6.67
C ARG A 123 13.98 -8.91 -6.15
N ASP A 124 14.96 -9.15 -5.29
CA ASP A 124 15.26 -10.48 -4.74
C ASP A 124 14.10 -11.08 -3.94
N ALA A 125 13.31 -10.24 -3.25
CA ALA A 125 12.17 -10.66 -2.44
C ALA A 125 10.90 -10.91 -3.26
N VAL A 126 10.84 -10.37 -4.49
CA VAL A 126 9.61 -10.38 -5.31
C VAL A 126 9.74 -11.16 -6.62
N GLN A 127 10.96 -11.58 -7.00
CA GLN A 127 11.24 -12.19 -8.31
C GLN A 127 10.30 -13.34 -8.67
N ASP A 128 10.01 -14.23 -7.71
CA ASP A 128 9.15 -15.39 -7.91
C ASP A 128 7.68 -15.02 -8.12
N PHE A 129 7.30 -13.77 -7.83
CA PHE A 129 5.94 -13.24 -7.94
C PHE A 129 5.78 -12.26 -9.12
N LEU A 130 6.85 -11.90 -9.83
CA LEU A 130 6.79 -10.93 -10.94
C LEU A 130 5.90 -11.41 -12.09
N HIS A 131 5.79 -12.73 -12.27
CA HIS A 131 4.90 -13.33 -13.26
C HIS A 131 3.42 -13.00 -13.02
N GLU A 132 3.03 -12.67 -11.78
CA GLU A 132 1.65 -12.28 -11.43
C GLU A 132 1.29 -10.85 -11.90
N ILE A 133 2.28 -10.03 -12.27
CA ILE A 133 2.03 -8.67 -12.76
C ILE A 133 1.72 -8.74 -14.26
N TYR A 134 0.44 -8.89 -14.61
CA TYR A 134 0.03 -9.04 -16.01
C TYR A 134 -0.25 -7.71 -16.74
N PHE A 135 -0.68 -6.65 -16.05
CA PHE A 135 -1.18 -5.43 -16.70
C PHE A 135 -0.69 -4.14 -16.02
N LEU A 136 0.33 -3.50 -16.61
CA LEU A 136 0.69 -2.12 -16.32
C LEU A 136 0.30 -1.24 -17.52
N PRO A 137 -0.41 -0.12 -17.33
CA PRO A 137 -0.81 0.78 -18.41
C PRO A 137 0.41 1.43 -19.07
N ASP A 138 0.28 1.80 -20.34
CA ASP A 138 1.25 2.65 -21.03
C ASP A 138 1.29 4.02 -20.34
N HIS A 139 2.41 4.27 -19.65
CA HIS A 139 2.61 5.46 -18.86
C HIS A 139 4.12 5.75 -18.76
N PRO A 140 4.58 6.98 -19.02
CA PRO A 140 6.00 7.33 -19.01
C PRO A 140 6.73 6.91 -17.72
N GLU A 141 6.08 7.12 -16.57
CA GLU A 141 6.68 6.79 -15.27
C GLU A 141 6.76 5.28 -14.97
N LEU A 142 6.14 4.44 -15.80
CA LEU A 142 6.19 2.98 -15.66
C LEU A 142 7.15 2.31 -16.64
N GLU A 143 7.77 3.05 -17.57
CA GLU A 143 8.64 2.49 -18.62
C GLU A 143 9.79 1.65 -18.04
N LYS A 144 10.50 2.18 -17.04
CA LYS A 144 11.60 1.45 -16.38
C LYS A 144 11.11 0.16 -15.70
N ILE A 145 9.94 0.21 -15.07
CA ILE A 145 9.34 -0.95 -14.40
C ILE A 145 8.93 -2.00 -15.43
N LYS A 146 8.34 -1.58 -16.55
CA LYS A 146 7.97 -2.47 -17.65
C LYS A 146 9.18 -3.14 -18.29
N ALA A 147 10.27 -2.39 -18.51
CA ALA A 147 11.50 -2.96 -19.03
C ALA A 147 12.01 -4.11 -18.14
N VAL A 148 12.03 -3.91 -16.82
CA VAL A 148 12.42 -4.96 -15.85
C VAL A 148 11.47 -6.16 -15.92
N LEU A 149 10.16 -5.94 -15.98
CA LEU A 149 9.19 -7.03 -16.10
C LEU A 149 9.32 -7.81 -17.43
N GLN A 150 9.70 -7.13 -18.51
CA GLN A 150 9.96 -7.76 -19.81
C GLN A 150 11.25 -8.59 -19.80
N GLU A 151 12.31 -8.11 -19.16
CA GLU A 151 13.55 -8.88 -18.98
C GLU A 151 13.31 -10.18 -18.22
N TYR A 152 12.43 -10.16 -17.22
CA TYR A 152 12.07 -11.34 -16.43
C TYR A 152 11.21 -12.37 -17.16
N ARG A 153 10.50 -11.96 -18.21
CA ARG A 153 9.66 -12.85 -19.02
C ARG A 153 10.44 -13.53 -20.14
N LYS A 154 11.71 -13.17 -20.35
CA LYS A 154 12.63 -13.79 -21.31
C LYS A 154 13.39 -14.93 -20.67
#